data_AF-R6XX45-F1
#
_entry.id   AF-R6XX45-F1
#
_cell.length_a   1.000
_cell.length_b   1.000
_cell.length_c   1.000
_cell.angle_alpha   90.00
_cell.angle_beta   90.00
_cell.angle_gamma   90.00
#
_symmetry.space_group_name_H-M   'P 1'
#
loop_
_entity.id
_entity.type
_entity.pdbx_description
1 polymer ?
#
loop_
_entity_poly.entity_id
_entity_poly.type
_entity_poly.pdbx_seq_one_letter_code
_entity_poly.pdbx_strand_id
1 'polypeptide(L)'
;MATAFWTFYYADNGNVNHEIDIEAFNSNDVIYSSYTSESDSTHINSKLNYNLQDNEKHTYRFDWYCGKKVEFYIDNVLQTVIETNVPTHAMEVWIGAWCPSWAGEQRQENSKMTIYSFKYTKF
;
A
#
# COMPACT_ATOMS: atom_id res chain seq x y z
N MET A 1 -0.38 -14.64 0.49
CA MET A 1 0.70 -13.74 -0.02
C MET A 1 0.06 -12.39 -0.30
N ALA A 2 0.75 -11.32 0.07
CA ALA A 2 0.42 -9.96 -0.31
C ALA A 2 1.50 -9.42 -1.27
N THR A 3 1.07 -8.66 -2.27
CA THR A 3 1.95 -7.74 -3.02
C THR A 3 1.71 -6.33 -2.48
N ALA A 4 2.79 -5.61 -2.21
CA ALA A 4 2.74 -4.32 -1.58
C ALA A 4 3.52 -3.27 -2.38
N PHE A 5 2.98 -2.07 -2.44
CA PHE A 5 3.67 -0.85 -2.81
C PHE A 5 3.53 0.13 -1.65
N TRP A 6 4.64 0.52 -1.05
CA TRP A 6 4.63 1.38 0.11
C TRP A 6 5.75 2.42 0.12
N THR A 7 5.58 3.42 0.95
CA THR A 7 6.65 4.33 1.36
C THR A 7 6.88 4.21 2.85
N PHE A 8 8.12 4.27 3.30
CA PHE A 8 8.49 4.04 4.70
C PHE A 8 9.60 4.96 5.19
N TYR A 9 9.49 5.44 6.43
CA TYR A 9 10.55 6.08 7.21
C TYR A 9 10.36 5.73 8.69
N TYR A 10 11.42 5.24 9.31
CA TYR A 10 11.40 4.72 10.67
C TYR A 10 12.48 5.34 11.53
N ALA A 11 12.08 5.83 12.70
CA ALA A 11 12.96 6.40 13.70
C ALA A 11 12.35 6.27 15.10
N ASP A 12 13.13 6.65 16.11
CA ASP A 12 12.71 6.69 17.51
C ASP A 12 11.99 5.42 18.00
N ASN A 13 12.55 4.26 17.61
CA ASN A 13 12.05 2.94 18.00
C ASN A 13 10.53 2.77 17.76
N GLY A 14 10.04 3.27 16.62
CA GLY A 14 8.65 3.10 16.18
C GLY A 14 7.71 4.25 16.57
N ASN A 15 8.14 5.16 17.44
CA ASN A 15 7.38 6.37 17.74
C ASN A 15 7.30 7.31 16.52
N VAL A 16 8.26 7.19 15.60
CA VAL A 16 8.22 7.84 14.30
C VAL A 16 8.22 6.73 13.26
N ASN A 17 7.03 6.37 12.79
CA ASN A 17 6.83 5.46 11.66
C ASN A 17 5.95 6.14 10.63
N HIS A 18 6.57 6.81 9.67
CA HIS A 18 5.88 7.44 8.57
C HIS A 18 5.79 6.42 7.45
N GLU A 19 4.58 5.97 7.17
CA GLU A 19 4.35 4.90 6.21
C GLU A 19 3.03 5.09 5.46
N ILE A 20 3.00 4.71 4.19
CA ILE A 20 1.80 4.68 3.35
C ILE A 20 1.84 3.39 2.53
N ASP A 21 0.81 2.57 2.58
CA ASP A 21 0.79 1.27 1.93
C ASP A 21 -0.43 1.08 1.04
N ILE A 22 -0.20 0.36 -0.05
CA ILE A 22 -1.22 -0.40 -0.77
C ILE A 22 -0.79 -1.86 -0.72
N GLU A 23 -1.54 -2.70 -0.01
CA GLU A 23 -1.29 -4.12 0.09
C GLU A 23 -2.44 -4.91 -0.53
N ALA A 24 -2.17 -5.57 -1.66
CA ALA A 24 -3.14 -6.40 -2.37
C ALA A 24 -2.88 -7.89 -2.11
N PHE A 25 -3.92 -8.62 -1.78
CA PHE A 25 -3.86 -10.04 -1.44
C PHE A 25 -5.16 -10.74 -1.81
N ASN A 26 -5.13 -12.07 -1.80
CA ASN A 26 -6.16 -12.87 -2.45
C ASN A 26 -6.42 -12.37 -3.88
N SER A 27 -7.58 -12.67 -4.45
CA SER A 27 -7.94 -12.20 -5.78
C SER A 27 -8.20 -10.68 -5.84
N ASN A 28 -8.69 -10.06 -4.76
CA ASN A 28 -9.28 -8.73 -4.85
C ASN A 28 -9.39 -7.99 -3.51
N ASP A 29 -8.73 -8.49 -2.46
CA ASP A 29 -8.72 -7.81 -1.16
C ASP A 29 -7.54 -6.84 -1.15
N VAL A 30 -7.78 -5.62 -0.64
CA VAL A 30 -6.76 -4.56 -0.58
C VAL A 30 -6.82 -3.87 0.78
N ILE A 31 -5.67 -3.65 1.40
CA ILE A 31 -5.50 -2.78 2.56
C ILE A 31 -4.82 -1.50 2.10
N TYR A 32 -5.42 -0.37 2.45
CA TYR A 32 -4.81 0.95 2.35
C TYR A 32 -4.47 1.42 3.75
N SER A 33 -3.20 1.77 3.99
CA SER A 33 -2.79 2.25 5.31
C SER A 33 -1.92 3.50 5.26
N SER A 34 -1.94 4.20 6.38
CA SER A 34 -1.17 5.41 6.64
C SER A 34 -0.77 5.43 8.11
N TYR A 35 0.51 5.62 8.40
CA TYR A 35 1.07 5.62 9.74
C TYR A 35 1.80 6.93 10.04
N THR A 36 1.74 7.37 11.30
CA THR A 36 2.67 8.36 11.85
C THR A 36 3.57 7.77 12.94
N SER A 37 3.15 6.66 13.54
CA SER A 37 3.90 5.84 14.50
C SER A 37 3.40 4.40 14.40
N GLU A 38 4.08 3.44 15.04
CA GLU A 38 3.58 2.07 15.15
C GLU A 38 2.24 1.97 15.89
N SER A 39 1.90 2.96 16.75
CA SER A 39 0.64 3.01 17.50
C SER A 39 -0.45 3.86 16.85
N ASP A 40 -0.08 4.78 15.95
CA ASP A 40 -0.98 5.75 15.34
C ASP A 40 -1.04 5.54 13.83
N SER A 41 -2.05 4.76 13.42
CA SER A 41 -2.28 4.38 12.03
C SER A 41 -3.75 4.44 11.65
N THR A 42 -4.02 4.57 10.35
CA THR A 42 -5.36 4.42 9.77
C THR A 42 -5.31 3.29 8.76
N HIS A 43 -6.27 2.38 8.82
CA HIS A 43 -6.42 1.27 7.88
C HIS A 43 -7.80 1.27 7.25
N ILE A 44 -7.85 1.08 5.93
CA ILE A 44 -9.08 0.86 5.19
C ILE A 44 -8.95 -0.46 4.44
N ASN A 45 -9.75 -1.43 4.85
CA ASN A 45 -9.87 -2.71 4.16
C ASN A 45 -10.94 -2.59 3.07
N SER A 46 -10.60 -2.96 1.85
CA SER A 46 -11.49 -2.93 0.70
C SER A 46 -11.49 -4.27 -0.03
N LYS A 47 -12.58 -4.51 -0.75
CA LYS A 47 -12.73 -5.64 -1.66
C LYS A 47 -13.20 -5.14 -3.01
N LEU A 48 -12.34 -5.27 -4.02
CA LEU A 48 -12.62 -4.80 -5.38
C LEU A 48 -13.65 -5.71 -6.06
N ASN A 49 -14.36 -5.18 -7.05
CA ASN A 49 -15.29 -5.94 -7.89
C ASN A 49 -14.61 -6.62 -9.10
N TYR A 50 -13.29 -6.56 -9.19
CA TYR A 50 -12.46 -7.23 -10.20
C TYR A 50 -11.27 -7.94 -9.53
N ASN A 51 -10.66 -8.87 -10.26
CA ASN A 51 -9.51 -9.65 -9.80
C ASN A 51 -8.21 -8.91 -10.16
N LEU A 52 -7.28 -8.82 -9.20
CA LEU A 52 -5.92 -8.29 -9.39
C LEU A 52 -4.90 -9.39 -9.76
N GLN A 53 -5.29 -10.66 -9.61
CA GLN A 53 -4.51 -11.84 -9.96
C GLN A 53 -5.05 -12.49 -11.24
N ASP A 54 -5.23 -11.71 -12.31
CA ASP A 54 -5.86 -12.13 -13.57
C ASP A 54 -4.92 -12.16 -14.79
N ASN A 55 -3.61 -12.01 -14.56
CA ASN A 55 -2.54 -11.87 -15.57
C ASN A 55 -2.56 -10.55 -16.36
N GLU A 56 -3.39 -9.57 -15.98
CA GLU A 56 -3.35 -8.23 -16.52
C GLU A 56 -2.38 -7.32 -15.76
N LYS A 57 -2.06 -6.18 -16.37
CA LYS A 57 -1.26 -5.14 -15.72
C LYS A 57 -2.16 -4.17 -14.98
N HIS A 58 -2.01 -4.12 -13.66
CA HIS A 58 -2.67 -3.12 -12.83
C HIS A 58 -1.71 -1.99 -12.45
N THR A 59 -2.25 -0.77 -12.35
CA THR A 59 -1.52 0.41 -11.88
C THR A 59 -1.96 0.77 -10.47
N TYR A 60 -1.01 0.84 -9.54
CA TYR A 60 -1.23 1.26 -8.16
C TYR A 60 -0.62 2.64 -7.97
N ARG A 61 -1.38 3.56 -7.37
CA ARG A 61 -0.92 4.93 -7.11
C ARG A 61 -1.52 5.43 -5.81
N PHE A 62 -0.73 6.14 -5.03
CA PHE A 62 -1.27 7.05 -4.03
C PHE A 62 -0.75 8.47 -4.28
N ASP A 63 -1.63 9.45 -4.12
CA ASP A 63 -1.29 10.87 -4.15
C ASP A 63 -1.20 11.37 -2.71
N TRP A 64 0.00 11.71 -2.27
CA TRP A 64 0.29 12.11 -0.90
C TRP A 64 0.32 13.64 -0.76
N TYR A 65 -0.74 14.19 -0.17
CA TYR A 65 -0.82 15.59 0.21
C TYR A 65 -0.29 15.73 1.63
N CYS A 66 1.03 15.97 1.75
CA CYS A 66 1.78 16.00 3.01
C CYS A 66 1.00 16.61 4.19
N GLY A 67 0.79 15.80 5.24
CA GLY A 67 0.06 16.17 6.46
C GLY A 67 -1.43 16.48 6.31
N LYS A 68 -2.03 16.24 5.14
CA LYS A 68 -3.44 16.56 4.86
C LYS A 68 -4.26 15.33 4.51
N LYS A 69 -3.86 14.59 3.47
CA LYS A 69 -4.56 13.38 3.02
C LYS A 69 -3.69 12.51 2.14
N VAL A 70 -4.11 11.26 1.99
CA VAL A 70 -3.61 10.32 0.98
C VAL A 70 -4.80 9.84 0.16
N GLU A 71 -4.73 10.00 -1.16
CA GLU A 71 -5.72 9.46 -2.09
C GLU A 71 -5.17 8.20 -2.74
N PHE A 72 -5.90 7.10 -2.67
CA PHE A 72 -5.45 5.81 -3.19
C PHE A 72 -6.19 5.45 -4.47
N TYR A 73 -5.46 4.99 -5.47
CA TYR A 73 -5.96 4.66 -6.80
C TYR A 73 -5.47 3.28 -7.23
N ILE A 74 -6.36 2.54 -7.87
CA ILE A 74 -6.03 1.35 -8.66
C ILE A 74 -6.63 1.56 -10.05
N ASP A 75 -5.83 1.38 -11.09
CA ASP A 75 -6.19 1.58 -12.49
C ASP A 75 -6.80 2.96 -12.78
N ASN A 76 -6.24 3.99 -12.15
CA ASN A 76 -6.69 5.40 -12.19
C ASN A 76 -8.10 5.64 -11.60
N VAL A 77 -8.71 4.64 -10.96
CA VAL A 77 -9.97 4.79 -10.23
C VAL A 77 -9.65 5.08 -8.76
N LEU A 78 -10.18 6.18 -8.23
CA LEU A 78 -10.08 6.51 -6.80
C LEU A 78 -10.79 5.42 -5.98
N GLN A 79 -10.03 4.78 -5.10
CA GLN A 79 -10.53 3.71 -4.24
C GLN A 79 -10.93 4.24 -2.87
N THR A 80 -10.08 5.07 -2.26
CA THR A 80 -10.35 5.67 -0.96
C THR A 80 -9.49 6.90 -0.70
N VAL A 81 -9.83 7.64 0.35
CA VAL A 81 -9.08 8.78 0.88
C VAL A 81 -8.88 8.58 2.38
N ILE A 82 -7.64 8.73 2.85
CA ILE A 82 -7.30 8.78 4.28
C ILE A 82 -6.93 10.22 4.63
N GLU A 83 -7.61 10.81 5.61
CA GLU A 83 -7.37 12.18 6.11
C GLU A 83 -6.81 12.20 7.55
N THR A 84 -6.55 11.02 8.12
CA THR A 84 -6.04 10.83 9.49
C THR A 84 -4.71 10.07 9.48
N ASN A 85 -3.85 10.33 10.48
CA ASN A 85 -2.53 9.69 10.59
C ASN A 85 -1.70 9.82 9.30
N VAL A 86 -1.75 11.02 8.69
CA VAL A 86 -1.11 11.30 7.40
C VAL A 86 0.35 11.70 7.63
N PRO A 87 1.33 10.99 7.01
CA PRO A 87 2.73 11.32 7.09
C PRO A 87 3.08 12.76 6.72
N THR A 88 4.13 13.27 7.34
CA THR A 88 4.77 14.56 7.07
C THR A 88 6.26 14.46 6.73
N HIS A 89 6.92 13.34 7.02
CA HIS A 89 8.33 13.11 6.70
C HIS A 89 8.51 12.51 5.30
N ALA A 90 9.62 12.87 4.64
CA ALA A 90 10.02 12.20 3.41
C ALA A 90 10.32 10.73 3.71
N MET A 91 9.83 9.85 2.84
CA MET A 91 9.88 8.40 2.99
C MET A 91 10.55 7.77 1.77
N GLU A 92 11.19 6.63 1.96
CA GLU A 92 11.74 5.82 0.87
C GLU A 92 10.66 4.96 0.22
N VAL A 93 10.78 4.67 -1.07
CA VAL A 93 9.81 3.85 -1.80
C VAL A 93 10.24 2.39 -1.80
N TRP A 94 9.29 1.51 -1.56
CA TRP A 94 9.46 0.07 -1.54
C TRP A 94 8.36 -0.63 -2.36
N ILE A 95 8.73 -1.72 -3.03
CA ILE A 95 7.80 -2.58 -3.77
C ILE A 95 8.22 -4.02 -3.51
N GLY A 96 7.28 -4.84 -3.07
CA GLY A 96 7.61 -6.18 -2.56
C GLY A 96 6.43 -7.13 -2.56
N ALA A 97 6.74 -8.41 -2.36
CA ALA A 97 5.75 -9.44 -2.11
C ALA A 97 6.18 -10.23 -0.88
N TRP A 98 5.23 -10.54 0.00
CA TRP A 98 5.50 -11.22 1.26
C TRP A 98 4.32 -12.09 1.71
N CYS A 99 4.54 -12.91 2.74
CA CYS A 99 3.55 -13.86 3.23
C CYS A 99 3.13 -13.55 4.67
N PRO A 100 2.40 -12.44 4.90
CA PRO A 100 1.86 -12.16 6.21
C PRO A 100 0.79 -13.17 6.61
N SER A 101 0.67 -13.44 7.90
CA SER A 101 -0.35 -14.33 8.46
C SER A 101 -1.78 -13.86 8.15
N TRP A 102 -2.00 -12.55 8.10
CA TRP A 102 -3.31 -11.96 7.80
C TRP A 102 -3.73 -12.11 6.32
N ALA A 103 -2.78 -12.35 5.39
CA ALA A 103 -3.08 -12.56 3.98
C ALA A 103 -3.50 -14.02 3.67
N GLY A 104 -3.78 -14.81 4.70
CA GLY A 104 -4.14 -16.22 4.60
C GLY A 104 -2.96 -17.15 4.33
N GLU A 105 -3.25 -18.45 4.23
CA GLU A 105 -2.24 -19.49 4.04
C GLU A 105 -1.46 -19.31 2.72
N GLN A 106 -0.18 -19.70 2.74
CA GLN A 106 0.65 -19.72 1.53
C GLN A 106 0.08 -20.75 0.55
N ARG A 107 -0.51 -20.28 -0.55
CA ARG A 107 -1.20 -21.17 -1.50
C ARG A 107 -0.25 -21.82 -2.52
N GLN A 108 0.93 -21.26 -2.81
CA GLN A 108 1.80 -21.74 -3.89
C GLN A 108 3.30 -21.43 -3.64
N GLU A 109 4.17 -22.44 -3.81
CA GLU A 109 5.64 -22.35 -3.67
C GLU A 109 6.30 -21.39 -4.69
N ASN A 110 5.66 -21.10 -5.83
CA ASN A 110 6.26 -20.36 -6.95
C ASN A 110 5.55 -19.04 -7.27
N SER A 111 5.05 -18.34 -6.26
CA SER A 111 4.36 -17.06 -6.47
C SER A 111 5.34 -15.99 -6.97
N LYS A 112 4.92 -15.18 -7.96
CA LYS A 112 5.76 -14.15 -8.59
C LYS A 112 5.03 -12.80 -8.64
N MET A 113 5.73 -11.73 -8.29
CA MET A 113 5.35 -10.36 -8.62
C MET A 113 6.20 -9.85 -9.79
N THR A 114 5.59 -9.20 -10.77
CA THR A 114 6.29 -8.58 -11.91
C THR A 114 6.04 -7.09 -11.92
N ILE A 115 7.12 -6.29 -11.88
CA ILE A 115 7.05 -4.82 -11.92
C ILE A 115 7.45 -4.36 -13.32
N TYR A 116 6.59 -3.61 -14.00
CA TYR A 116 6.86 -3.08 -15.35
C TYR A 116 7.49 -1.69 -15.33
N SER A 117 7.06 -0.83 -14.42
CA SER A 117 7.55 0.55 -14.31
C SER A 117 7.24 1.12 -12.94
N PHE A 118 8.04 2.09 -12.53
CA PHE A 118 7.78 2.94 -11.38
C PHE A 118 7.88 4.41 -11.82
N LYS A 119 7.00 5.27 -11.28
CA LYS A 119 7.02 6.71 -11.54
C LYS A 119 6.71 7.46 -10.25
N TYR A 120 7.52 8.49 -9.98
CA TYR A 120 7.26 9.50 -8.96
C TYR A 120 7.05 10.85 -9.64
N THR A 121 6.13 11.67 -9.13
CA THR A 121 5.90 13.04 -9.61
C THR A 121 5.56 13.92 -8.43
N LYS A 122 6.35 14.98 -8.24
CA LYS A 122 6.07 16.01 -7.26
C LYS A 122 5.02 16.98 -7.83
N PHE A 123 4.05 17.36 -7.02
CA PHE A 123 3.01 18.34 -7.32
C PHE A 123 2.84 19.32 -6.15
#